data_AF-A0A968ZFR2-F1
#
_entry.id   AF-A0A968ZFR2-F1
#
_cell.length_a   1.000
_cell.length_b   1.000
_cell.length_c   1.000
_cell.angle_alpha   90.00
_cell.angle_beta   90.00
_cell.angle_gamma   90.00
#
_symmetry.space_group_name_H-M   'P 1'
#
loop_
_entity.id
_entity.type
_entity.pdbx_description
1 polymer ?
#
loop_
_entity_poly.entity_id
_entity_poly.type
_entity_poly.pdbx_seq_one_letter_code
_entity_poly.pdbx_strand_id
1 'polypeptide(L)' 'MEQLLALDKALFLWLNGWHSPYWDAAMQTITHRNTWLPLYAVLIIFLVVKERNQAWLTLICL' A
#
# COMPACT_ATOMS: atom_id res chain seq x y z
N MET A 1 16.32 20.85 9.57
CA MET A 1 15.98 19.94 8.46
C MET A 1 16.93 18.75 8.41
N GLU A 2 18.24 18.98 8.43
CA GLU A 2 19.27 17.91 8.38
C GLU A 2 19.17 16.90 9.53
N GLN A 3 18.86 17.34 10.76
CA GLN A 3 18.69 16.45 11.91
C GLN A 3 17.53 15.46 11.75
N LEU A 4 16.40 15.90 11.17
CA LEU A 4 15.25 15.04 10.90
C LEU A 4 15.61 13.99 9.85
N LEU A 5 16.37 14.37 8.82
CA LEU A 5 16.81 13.46 7.77
C LEU A 5 17.85 12.45 8.28
N ALA A 6 18.71 12.85 9.22
CA ALA A 6 19.64 11.93 9.89
C ALA A 6 18.90 10.93 10.80
N LEU A 7 17.87 11.40 11.52
CA LEU A 7 17.03 10.56 12.36
C LEU A 7 16.23 9.55 11.53
N ASP A 8 15.61 9.98 10.43
CA ASP A 8 14.89 9.11 9.49
C ASP A 8 15.78 7.96 8.98
N LYS A 9 16.99 8.29 8.51
CA LYS A 9 17.97 7.30 8.05
C LYS A 9 18.42 6.35 9.16
N ALA A 10 18.67 6.86 10.36
CA ALA A 10 19.09 6.04 11.49
C ALA A 10 17.99 5.05 11.91
N LEU A 11 16.73 5.51 11.94
CA LEU A 11 15.58 4.66 12.24
C LEU A 11 15.36 3.60 11.16
N PHE A 12 15.47 3.97 9.87
CA PHE A 12 15.37 3.02 8.77
C PHE A 12 16.44 1.92 8.84
N LEU A 13 17.70 2.29 9.10
CA LEU A 13 18.79 1.32 9.24
C LEU A 13 18.64 0.43 10.48
N TRP A 14 18.20 1.01 11.60
CA TRP A 14 17.92 0.26 12.82
C TRP A 14 16.83 -0.80 12.61
N LEU A 15 15.74 -0.42 11.93
CA LEU A 15 14.62 -1.32 11.62
C LEU A 15 15.02 -2.42 10.62
N ASN A 16 15.78 -2.08 9.57
CA ASN A 16 16.29 -3.06 8.61
C ASN A 16 17.39 -3.97 9.19
N GLY A 17 18.06 -3.57 10.26
CA GLY A 17 19.02 -4.43 10.96
C GLY A 17 18.36 -5.70 11.52
N TRP A 18 17.07 -5.65 11.82
CA TRP A 18 16.28 -6.78 12.31
C TRP A 18 15.76 -7.65 11.17
N HIS A 19 16.61 -8.54 10.67
CA HIS A 19 16.21 -9.55 9.68
C HIS A 19 15.42 -10.67 10.35
N SER A 20 14.22 -10.93 9.85
CA SER A 20 13.38 -12.05 10.29
C SER A 20 12.77 -12.69 9.04
N PRO A 21 12.95 -14.01 8.83
CA PRO A 21 12.42 -14.70 7.65
C PRO A 21 10.90 -14.53 7.46
N TYR A 22 10.18 -14.35 8.56
CA TYR A 22 8.74 -14.05 8.53
C TYR A 22 8.47 -12.65 7.95
N TRP A 23 9.19 -11.64 8.44
CA TRP A 23 9.01 -10.26 7.98
C TRP A 23 9.52 -10.05 6.56
N ASP A 24 10.54 -10.80 6.13
CA ASP A 24 11.02 -10.80 4.75
C ASP A 24 9.91 -11.25 3.78
N ALA A 25 9.26 -12.38 4.08
CA ALA A 25 8.14 -12.89 3.29
C ALA A 25 6.90 -11.98 3.35
N ALA A 26 6.60 -11.40 4.52
CA ALA A 26 5.52 -10.44 4.67
C ALA A 26 5.77 -9.19 3.83
N MET A 27 6.99 -8.63 3.87
CA MET A 27 7.35 -7.43 3.11
C MET A 27 7.33 -7.68 1.60
N GLN A 28 7.77 -8.87 1.16
CA GLN A 28 7.64 -9.30 -0.24
C GLN A 28 6.18 -9.35 -0.68
N THR A 29 5.30 -9.93 0.15
CA THR A 29 3.87 -10.02 -0.14
C THR A 29 3.21 -8.65 -0.20
N ILE A 30 3.53 -7.76 0.76
CA ILE A 30 3.01 -6.38 0.82
C ILE A 30 3.50 -5.55 -0.37
N THR A 31 4.76 -5.72 -0.79
CA THR A 31 5.34 -4.97 -1.91
C THR A 31 4.83 -5.45 -3.27
N HIS A 32 4.46 -6.74 -3.37
CA HIS A 32 4.02 -7.31 -4.63
C HIS A 32 2.70 -6.68 -5.10
N ARG A 33 2.73 -6.04 -6.27
CA ARG A 33 1.58 -5.30 -6.84
C ARG A 33 0.30 -6.14 -6.86
N ASN A 34 0.40 -7.42 -7.25
CA ASN A 34 -0.77 -8.26 -7.44
C ASN A 34 -1.49 -8.62 -6.13
N THR A 35 -0.82 -8.49 -4.97
CA THR A 35 -1.43 -8.73 -3.66
C THR A 35 -2.60 -7.78 -3.39
N TRP A 36 -2.55 -6.57 -3.95
CA TRP A 36 -3.56 -5.53 -3.72
C TRP A 36 -4.74 -5.59 -4.71
N LEU A 37 -4.69 -6.48 -5.73
CA LEU A 37 -5.77 -6.62 -6.70
C LEU A 37 -7.13 -6.92 -6.05
N PRO A 38 -7.26 -7.82 -5.06
CA PRO A 38 -8.54 -8.05 -4.40
C PRO A 38 -9.05 -6.81 -3.67
N LEU A 39 -8.16 -6.04 -3.03
CA LEU A 39 -8.54 -4.79 -2.37
C LEU A 39 -9.09 -3.79 -3.38
N TYR A 40 -8.39 -3.58 -4.50
CA TYR A 40 -8.88 -2.69 -5.56
C TYR A 40 -10.21 -3.15 -6.15
N ALA A 41 -10.39 -4.46 -6.35
CA ALA A 41 -11.67 -5.01 -6.82
C ALA A 41 -12.81 -4.72 -5.83
N VAL A 42 -12.58 -4.91 -4.53
CA VAL A 42 -13.57 -4.59 -3.49
C VAL A 42 -13.90 -3.09 -3.48
N LEU A 43 -12.90 -2.21 -3.57
CA LEU A 43 -13.12 -0.76 -3.62
C LEU A 43 -13.94 -0.36 -4.85
N ILE A 44 -13.63 -0.92 -6.02
CA ILE A 44 -14.38 -0.67 -7.26
C ILE A 44 -15.82 -1.16 -7.13
N ILE A 45 -16.04 -2.39 -6.64
CA ILE A 45 -17.40 -2.94 -6.45
C ILE A 45 -18.19 -2.07 -5.46
N PHE A 46 -17.58 -1.72 -4.33
CA PHE A 46 -18.19 -0.86 -3.32
C PHE A 46 -18.62 0.49 -3.92
N LEU A 47 -17.73 1.11 -4.69
CA LEU A 47 -18.00 2.38 -5.36
C LEU A 47 -19.12 2.26 -6.40
N VAL A 48 -19.13 1.19 -7.19
CA VAL A 48 -20.17 0.92 -8.19
C VAL A 48 -21.53 0.68 -7.55
N VAL A 49 -21.59 -0.10 -6.47
CA VAL A 49 -22.83 -0.38 -5.73
C VAL A 49 -23.37 0.88 -5.08
N LYS A 50 -22.50 1.73 -4.52
CA LYS A 50 -22.88 2.97 -3.85
C LYS A 50 -23.36 4.05 -4.81
N GLU A 51 -22.61 4.29 -5.90
CA GLU A 51 -22.86 5.41 -6.82
C GLU A 51 -23.78 5.06 -7.98
N ARG A 52 -24.23 3.79 -8.08
CA ARG A 52 -25.26 3.14 -8.95
C ARG A 52 -25.44 3.63 -10.40
N ASN A 53 -25.51 4.93 -10.64
CA ASN A 53 -25.68 5.60 -11.93
C ASN A 53 -24.47 6.47 -12.38
N GLN A 54 -23.55 6.86 -11.49
CA GLN A 54 -22.34 7.67 -11.80
C GLN A 54 -21.01 6.92 -11.62
N ALA A 55 -21.07 5.64 -11.31
CA ALA A 55 -19.89 4.80 -11.08
C ALA A 55 -18.92 4.76 -12.28
N TRP A 56 -19.44 4.82 -13.50
CA TRP A 56 -18.63 4.84 -14.72
C TRP A 56 -17.85 6.16 -14.89
N LEU A 57 -18.41 7.30 -14.48
CA LEU A 57 -17.72 8.59 -14.51
C LEU A 57 -16.57 8.65 -13.50
N THR A 58 -16.78 8.08 -12.31
CA THR A 58 -15.77 8.02 -11.25
C THR A 58 -14.64 7.06 -11.58
N LEU A 59 -14.91 5.94 -12.26
CA LEU A 59 -13.87 5.00 -12.72
C LEU A 59 -13.03 5.54 -13.90
N ILE A 60 -13.59 6.42 -14.74
CA ILE A 60 -12.84 7.10 -15.82
C ILE A 60 -11.97 8.23 -15.27
N CYS A 61 -12.36 8.82 -14.14
CA CYS A 61 -11.65 9.93 -13.49
C CYS A 61 -10.56 9.48 -12.50
N LEU A 62 -10.52 8.18 -12.15
CA LEU A 62 -9.54 7.57 -11.25
C LEU A 62 -8.30 7.10 -12.01
#